data_AF-A0A9E0XYG5-F1
#
_entry.id   AF-A0A9E0XYG5-F1
#
_cell.length_a   1.000
_cell.length_b   1.000
_cell.length_c   1.000
_cell.angle_alpha   90.00
_cell.angle_beta   90.00
_cell.angle_gamma   90.00
#
_symmetry.space_group_name_H-M   'P 1'
#
loop_
_entity.id
_entity.type
_entity.pdbx_description
1 polymer ?
#
loop_
_entity_poly.entity_id
_entity_poly.type
_entity_poly.pdbx_seq_one_letter_code
_entity_poly.pdbx_strand_id
1 'polypeptide(L)'
;MKKIKFVIALSLLPLLIASCTYLPFFNKVKNQFIQKERIDDASIINEQNKFDVLENKLKFRFNIPKKILFGDVTTVFRVLSDSLNKIYLNFYDNMIINSVKSKNENLIYNRDNNYLIIERKFSKNDTAAIEINYSGTPETEGFSSFDFTTIGKATNVYSLSEPNYAPTWWPCKDRIDDKFFVSIEAEYPDSLKLAAQGKLIERKEENGLIKEKRKSEYPISTYLVSLNLGKFSHWSDIYTTQDTLCSMPVSYYAFPAYEEDARIDWARTPEMINFYSSIFGEYPFVNEGYGMAMFGWINGAMEHQTISSMGYNTVTGNQVFDKIVVHELAHQWFGDAVTPVSWKDIWLNEGFATYAEALWVEYNDGKVSLSNYMNRLDNGYFYGTLYNPEVNLFGPTVYNKGGWCLHMLRGVTGDSLFFDILRDYYSRYKYKNASTTDFKVVCEKIYGKELDWFFNEWIIKGTGRPEYECNLKQNGSRFEINLKQIQSDDVYKMPVTFRIETQSDVKNFTFFNNEREQVFTGEIQGKVKKLTLDPDNYILKKVKKVTY
;
A
#
# COMPACT_ATOMS: atom_id res chain seq x y z
N MET A 1 -2.51 20.40 -75.42
CA MET A 1 -3.21 19.09 -75.32
C MET A 1 -3.32 18.70 -73.86
N LYS A 2 -4.56 18.46 -73.38
CA LYS A 2 -5.02 17.92 -72.07
C LYS A 2 -4.68 18.77 -70.81
N LYS A 3 -5.61 19.56 -70.24
CA LYS A 3 -6.76 19.23 -69.32
C LYS A 3 -6.26 18.65 -67.97
N ILE A 4 -6.69 19.02 -66.74
CA ILE A 4 -7.79 19.84 -66.16
C ILE A 4 -7.46 20.10 -64.66
N LYS A 5 -8.09 21.14 -64.09
CA LYS A 5 -8.14 21.64 -62.69
C LYS A 5 -8.52 20.60 -61.61
N PHE A 6 -8.10 20.81 -60.35
CA PHE A 6 -9.01 21.03 -59.20
C PHE A 6 -8.27 21.62 -57.97
N VAL A 7 -8.91 22.60 -57.34
CA VAL A 7 -8.64 23.23 -56.03
C VAL A 7 -9.52 22.54 -55.00
N ILE A 8 -9.07 22.31 -53.76
CA ILE A 8 -9.90 22.34 -52.53
C ILE A 8 -8.96 22.46 -51.31
N ALA A 9 -9.33 23.38 -50.41
CA ALA A 9 -8.78 23.60 -49.07
C ALA A 9 -9.38 22.62 -48.04
N LEU A 10 -8.97 22.75 -46.76
CA LEU A 10 -9.32 21.95 -45.56
C LEU A 10 -8.30 20.82 -45.27
N SER A 11 -7.83 20.60 -44.05
CA SER A 11 -8.18 21.16 -42.74
C SER A 11 -7.09 20.78 -41.73
N LEU A 12 -6.92 21.63 -40.73
CA LEU A 12 -6.27 21.36 -39.43
C LEU A 12 -6.53 19.92 -38.96
N LEU A 13 -5.47 19.11 -38.89
CA LEU A 13 -5.49 17.86 -38.15
C LEU A 13 -5.09 18.19 -36.70
N PRO A 14 -5.94 17.92 -35.69
CA PRO A 14 -5.56 18.13 -34.31
C PRO A 14 -4.53 17.07 -33.91
N LEU A 15 -3.49 17.52 -33.18
CA LEU A 15 -2.66 16.64 -32.37
C LEU A 15 -3.57 15.80 -31.47
N LEU A 16 -3.73 14.52 -31.80
CA LEU A 16 -4.19 13.52 -30.87
C LEU A 16 -3.10 13.37 -29.81
N ILE A 17 -3.25 14.13 -28.73
CA ILE A 17 -2.65 13.82 -27.44
C ILE A 17 -3.17 12.42 -27.09
N ALA A 18 -2.31 11.42 -27.24
CA ALA A 18 -2.55 10.09 -26.74
C ALA A 18 -2.64 10.19 -25.21
N SER A 19 -3.86 10.36 -24.72
CA SER A 19 -4.23 10.16 -23.33
C SER A 19 -3.96 8.70 -22.99
N CYS A 20 -2.80 8.42 -22.38
CA CYS A 20 -2.52 7.14 -21.74
C CYS A 20 -3.57 6.89 -20.66
N THR A 21 -4.57 6.10 -21.03
CA THR A 21 -5.58 5.56 -20.15
C THR A 21 -4.98 4.31 -19.52
N TYR A 22 -4.62 4.39 -18.24
CA TYR A 22 -4.12 3.25 -17.44
C TYR A 22 -5.25 2.31 -16.98
N LEU A 23 -6.18 2.03 -17.89
CA LEU A 23 -7.36 1.18 -17.69
C LEU A 23 -7.28 -0.25 -18.26
N PRO A 24 -6.27 -0.69 -19.05
CA PRO A 24 -6.21 -2.10 -19.44
C PRO A 24 -5.71 -3.04 -18.32
N PHE A 25 -5.04 -2.54 -17.28
CA PHE A 25 -4.36 -3.38 -16.29
C PHE A 25 -5.34 -4.17 -15.41
N PHE A 26 -6.41 -3.54 -14.91
CA PHE A 26 -7.38 -4.25 -14.07
C PHE A 26 -8.49 -4.97 -14.85
N ASN A 27 -8.81 -4.54 -16.08
CA ASN A 27 -9.93 -5.13 -16.83
C ASN A 27 -9.59 -6.47 -17.49
N LYS A 28 -8.31 -6.75 -17.78
CA LYS A 28 -7.90 -8.02 -18.40
C LYS A 28 -7.50 -9.11 -17.40
N VAL A 29 -7.51 -8.80 -16.10
CA VAL A 29 -7.26 -9.77 -15.02
C VAL A 29 -8.50 -10.02 -14.16
N LYS A 30 -9.69 -9.94 -14.77
CA LYS A 30 -10.98 -10.17 -14.11
C LYS A 30 -11.13 -11.57 -13.47
N ASN A 31 -10.31 -12.54 -13.85
CA ASN A 31 -10.45 -13.95 -13.45
C ASN A 31 -9.19 -14.59 -12.83
N GLN A 32 -8.11 -13.83 -12.58
CA GLN A 32 -6.85 -14.42 -12.09
C GLN A 32 -6.43 -13.99 -10.69
N PHE A 33 -7.11 -13.01 -10.08
CA PHE A 33 -6.81 -12.54 -8.73
C PHE A 33 -7.98 -12.71 -7.76
N ILE A 34 -8.74 -13.80 -7.89
CA ILE A 34 -9.48 -14.32 -6.73
C ILE A 34 -8.45 -15.08 -5.89
N GLN A 35 -7.56 -14.34 -5.23
CA GLN A 35 -6.64 -14.95 -4.28
C GLN A 35 -7.47 -15.41 -3.09
N LYS A 36 -7.49 -16.71 -2.84
CA LYS A 36 -7.94 -17.21 -1.55
C LYS A 36 -6.83 -16.89 -0.57
N GLU A 37 -6.95 -15.76 0.13
CA GLU A 37 -6.21 -15.50 1.34
C GLU A 37 -6.20 -16.78 2.19
N ARG A 38 -5.03 -17.17 2.72
CA ARG A 38 -4.99 -18.26 3.70
C ARG A 38 -5.76 -17.79 4.94
N ILE A 39 -6.93 -18.38 5.19
CA ILE A 39 -7.71 -18.12 6.40
C ILE A 39 -7.28 -19.16 7.44
N ASP A 40 -6.60 -18.70 8.48
CA ASP A 40 -6.20 -19.56 9.59
C ASP A 40 -7.40 -19.83 10.51
N ASP A 41 -7.57 -21.09 10.93
CA ASP A 41 -8.67 -21.49 11.80
C ASP A 41 -8.62 -20.76 13.15
N ALA A 42 -9.78 -20.41 13.70
CA ALA A 42 -9.87 -19.72 14.99
C ALA A 42 -9.17 -20.47 16.14
N SER A 43 -9.12 -21.81 16.09
CA SER A 43 -8.37 -22.62 17.05
C SER A 43 -6.87 -22.37 16.95
N ILE A 44 -6.31 -22.28 15.73
CA ILE A 44 -4.90 -21.99 15.48
C ILE A 44 -4.56 -20.58 15.93
N ILE A 45 -5.41 -19.60 15.58
CA ILE A 45 -5.25 -18.21 16.03
C ILE A 45 -5.21 -18.14 17.56
N ASN A 46 -6.08 -18.87 18.26
CA ASN A 46 -6.08 -18.94 19.71
C ASN A 46 -4.78 -19.52 20.30
N GLU A 47 -4.16 -20.50 19.64
CA GLU A 47 -2.86 -21.01 20.05
C GLU A 47 -1.73 -20.01 19.75
N GLN A 48 -1.75 -19.36 18.59
CA GLN A 48 -0.78 -18.32 18.22
C GLN A 48 -0.85 -17.08 19.12
N ASN A 49 -2.04 -16.74 19.66
CA ASN A 49 -2.22 -15.65 20.62
C ASN A 49 -1.61 -15.94 22.00
N LYS A 50 -1.16 -17.17 22.27
CA LYS A 50 -0.51 -17.53 23.54
C LYS A 50 0.99 -17.23 23.56
N PHE A 51 1.57 -16.76 22.46
CA PHE A 51 2.95 -16.29 22.41
C PHE A 51 3.12 -15.08 21.49
N ASP A 52 4.11 -14.26 21.81
CA ASP A 52 4.46 -13.02 21.10
C ASP A 52 5.86 -13.16 20.50
N VAL A 53 5.99 -13.04 19.18
CA VAL A 53 7.28 -13.19 18.51
C VAL A 53 8.09 -11.92 18.71
N LEU A 54 9.28 -12.06 19.32
CA LEU A 54 10.15 -10.94 19.60
C LEU A 54 11.18 -10.73 18.50
N GLU A 55 11.75 -11.82 17.98
CA GLU A 55 12.82 -11.77 16.99
C GLU A 55 12.80 -13.00 16.08
N ASN A 56 12.97 -12.79 14.77
CA ASN A 56 13.28 -13.84 13.81
C ASN A 56 14.69 -13.66 13.26
N LYS A 57 15.54 -14.68 13.45
CA LYS A 57 16.87 -14.76 12.86
C LYS A 57 16.82 -15.73 11.70
N LEU A 58 16.90 -15.19 10.50
CA LEU A 58 16.75 -15.93 9.26
C LEU A 58 18.13 -16.14 8.64
N LYS A 59 18.56 -17.38 8.45
CA LYS A 59 19.79 -17.67 7.71
C LYS A 59 19.48 -18.52 6.49
N PHE A 60 19.95 -18.07 5.33
CA PHE A 60 19.65 -18.69 4.05
C PHE A 60 20.91 -18.98 3.25
N ARG A 61 20.93 -20.17 2.65
CA ARG A 61 21.93 -20.58 1.67
C ARG A 61 21.20 -21.13 0.45
N PHE A 62 21.82 -21.05 -0.72
CA PHE A 62 21.13 -21.32 -1.98
C PHE A 62 21.92 -22.28 -2.86
N ASN A 63 21.22 -23.24 -3.46
CA ASN A 63 21.65 -23.86 -4.71
C ASN A 63 20.77 -23.35 -5.84
N ILE A 64 21.18 -22.23 -6.44
CA ILE A 64 20.38 -21.51 -7.45
C ILE A 64 20.07 -22.38 -8.67
N PRO A 65 21.02 -23.12 -9.29
CA PRO A 65 20.72 -23.97 -10.45
C PRO A 65 19.72 -25.09 -10.15
N LYS A 66 19.71 -25.62 -8.92
CA LYS A 66 18.76 -26.64 -8.48
C LYS A 66 17.49 -26.06 -7.86
N LYS A 67 17.38 -24.74 -7.73
CA LYS A 67 16.29 -24.02 -7.05
C LYS A 67 16.06 -24.48 -5.60
N ILE A 68 17.14 -24.81 -4.88
CA ILE A 68 17.05 -25.26 -3.49
C ILE A 68 17.42 -24.13 -2.54
N LEU A 69 16.57 -23.90 -1.53
CA LEU A 69 16.83 -23.08 -0.36
C LEU A 69 17.20 -23.98 0.81
N PHE A 70 18.25 -23.61 1.55
CA PHE A 70 18.58 -24.15 2.87
C PHE A 70 18.33 -23.07 3.90
N GLY A 71 17.49 -23.34 4.89
CA GLY A 71 17.10 -22.39 5.92
C GLY A 71 17.50 -22.85 7.32
N ASP A 72 18.03 -21.91 8.09
CA ASP A 72 18.20 -22.02 9.54
C ASP A 72 17.46 -20.83 10.18
N VAL A 73 16.26 -21.08 10.68
CA VAL A 73 15.40 -20.05 11.28
C VAL A 73 15.38 -20.20 12.78
N THR A 74 15.67 -19.11 13.51
CA THR A 74 15.47 -19.03 14.95
C THR A 74 14.36 -18.03 15.26
N THR A 75 13.27 -18.51 15.83
CA THR A 75 12.17 -17.67 16.32
C THR A 75 12.29 -17.55 17.84
N VAL A 76 12.53 -16.33 18.31
CA VAL A 76 12.55 -15.97 19.74
C VAL A 76 11.19 -15.36 20.09
N PHE A 77 10.56 -15.85 21.14
CA PHE A 77 9.22 -15.43 21.53
C PHE A 77 9.05 -15.35 23.06
N ARG A 78 8.10 -14.52 23.49
CA ARG A 78 7.61 -14.45 24.87
C ARG A 78 6.36 -15.29 25.02
N VAL A 79 6.30 -16.08 26.09
CA VAL A 79 5.14 -16.90 26.44
C VAL A 79 4.11 -16.04 27.18
N LEU A 80 2.88 -15.98 26.68
CA LEU A 80 1.80 -15.16 27.25
C LEU A 80 0.82 -15.97 28.10
N SER A 81 0.83 -17.30 27.98
CA SER A 81 -0.08 -18.21 28.71
C SER A 81 0.64 -19.47 29.21
N ASP A 82 0.32 -19.89 30.44
CA ASP A 82 0.77 -21.17 31.03
C ASP A 82 0.15 -22.40 30.35
N SER A 83 -0.89 -22.18 29.54
CA SER A 83 -1.52 -23.22 28.74
C SER A 83 -0.78 -23.48 27.42
N LEU A 84 0.36 -22.84 27.16
CA LEU A 84 1.12 -23.04 25.92
C LEU A 84 1.89 -24.36 25.98
N ASN A 85 1.35 -25.37 25.30
CA ASN A 85 1.94 -26.71 25.16
C ASN A 85 2.31 -27.06 23.71
N LYS A 86 1.90 -26.23 22.75
CA LYS A 86 2.16 -26.37 21.32
C LYS A 86 2.45 -25.01 20.71
N ILE A 87 3.47 -24.94 19.86
CA ILE A 87 3.75 -23.77 19.01
C ILE A 87 3.26 -24.08 17.62
N TYR A 88 2.43 -23.19 17.07
CA TYR A 88 1.90 -23.29 15.71
C TYR A 88 2.56 -22.23 14.83
N LEU A 89 3.42 -22.69 13.92
CA LEU A 89 3.98 -21.85 12.86
C LEU A 89 3.36 -22.26 11.53
N ASN A 90 2.98 -21.29 10.72
CA ASN A 90 2.63 -21.50 9.33
C ASN A 90 3.90 -21.90 8.57
N PHE A 91 3.86 -23.03 7.88
CA PHE A 91 4.94 -23.52 7.03
C PHE A 91 4.42 -24.58 6.06
N TYR A 92 4.54 -24.33 4.76
CA TYR A 92 4.00 -25.20 3.71
C TYR A 92 4.80 -26.49 3.60
N ASP A 93 4.14 -27.58 3.19
CA ASP A 93 4.71 -28.94 3.20
C ASP A 93 5.74 -29.21 2.09
N ASN A 94 6.03 -28.19 1.27
CA ASN A 94 7.04 -28.17 0.21
C ASN A 94 8.50 -28.25 0.68
N MET A 95 8.76 -28.03 1.97
CA MET A 95 10.12 -28.04 2.53
C MET A 95 10.36 -29.23 3.46
N ILE A 96 11.56 -29.82 3.39
CA ILE A 96 11.99 -30.92 4.26
C ILE A 96 12.57 -30.33 5.56
N ILE A 97 11.97 -30.66 6.69
CA ILE A 97 12.48 -30.30 8.02
C ILE A 97 13.57 -31.30 8.41
N ASN A 98 14.78 -30.81 8.63
CA ASN A 98 15.93 -31.62 9.02
C ASN A 98 16.06 -31.72 10.55
N SER A 99 15.73 -30.64 11.27
CA SER A 99 15.64 -30.67 12.74
C SER A 99 14.82 -29.51 13.29
N VAL A 100 14.11 -29.76 14.39
CA VAL A 100 13.50 -28.74 15.25
C VAL A 100 14.15 -28.85 16.63
N LYS A 101 14.74 -27.76 17.10
CA LYS A 101 15.47 -27.70 18.36
C LYS A 101 15.05 -26.52 19.19
N SER A 102 15.38 -26.58 20.47
CA SER A 102 15.42 -25.41 21.33
C SER A 102 16.55 -25.61 22.31
N LYS A 103 17.54 -24.71 22.27
CA LYS A 103 18.87 -24.95 22.84
C LYS A 103 19.45 -26.23 22.23
N ASN A 104 19.99 -27.13 23.04
CA ASN A 104 20.61 -28.38 22.57
C ASN A 104 19.65 -29.59 22.54
N GLU A 105 18.34 -29.36 22.72
CA GLU A 105 17.32 -30.42 22.78
C GLU A 105 16.55 -30.50 21.46
N ASN A 106 16.42 -31.70 20.90
CA ASN A 106 15.49 -31.95 19.79
C ASN A 106 14.05 -31.95 20.32
N LEU A 107 13.15 -31.33 19.59
CA LEU A 107 11.73 -31.25 19.94
C LEU A 107 10.89 -32.21 19.10
N ILE A 108 9.81 -32.69 19.70
CA ILE A 108 8.76 -33.42 18.97
C ILE A 108 7.96 -32.40 18.17
N TYR A 109 7.74 -32.69 16.90
CA TYR A 109 6.92 -31.88 16.03
C TYR A 109 6.08 -32.76 15.11
N ASN A 110 4.98 -32.18 14.64
CA ASN A 110 4.09 -32.77 13.64
C ASN A 110 3.86 -31.75 12.53
N ARG A 111 3.49 -32.24 11.34
CA ARG A 111 2.95 -31.40 10.27
C ARG A 111 1.47 -31.68 10.11
N ASP A 112 0.70 -30.63 9.90
CA ASP A 112 -0.72 -30.71 9.61
C ASP A 112 -1.05 -29.63 8.58
N ASN A 113 -1.32 -30.03 7.33
CA ASN A 113 -1.45 -29.13 6.19
C ASN A 113 -0.27 -28.12 6.13
N ASN A 114 -0.59 -26.82 6.14
CA ASN A 114 0.35 -25.70 6.07
C ASN A 114 0.91 -25.27 7.43
N TYR A 115 0.94 -26.16 8.43
CA TYR A 115 1.44 -25.88 9.77
C TYR A 115 2.57 -26.82 10.20
N LEU A 116 3.54 -26.22 10.89
CA LEU A 116 4.50 -26.90 11.74
C LEU A 116 4.07 -26.74 13.20
N ILE A 117 3.75 -27.86 13.84
CA ILE A 117 3.25 -27.92 15.22
C ILE A 117 4.33 -28.51 16.10
N ILE A 118 4.84 -27.73 17.05
CA ILE A 118 5.97 -28.12 17.90
C ILE A 118 5.47 -28.33 19.33
N GLU A 119 5.65 -29.54 19.85
CA GLU A 119 5.15 -29.91 21.17
C GLU A 119 6.19 -29.61 22.25
N ARG A 120 5.91 -28.60 23.07
CA ARG A 120 6.73 -28.24 24.23
C ARG A 120 5.90 -27.45 25.22
N LYS A 121 6.01 -27.81 26.50
CA LYS A 121 5.44 -27.01 27.58
C LYS A 121 6.37 -25.85 27.91
N PHE A 122 5.81 -24.66 28.01
CA PHE A 122 6.50 -23.46 28.45
C PHE A 122 5.83 -22.86 29.69
N SER A 123 6.55 -22.05 30.45
CA SER A 123 5.97 -21.28 31.57
C SER A 123 5.66 -19.87 31.10
N LYS A 124 4.56 -19.29 31.58
CA LYS A 124 4.19 -17.90 31.24
C LYS A 124 5.31 -16.94 31.63
N ASN A 125 5.51 -15.92 30.80
CA ASN A 125 6.56 -14.91 30.87
C ASN A 125 7.98 -15.42 30.57
N ASP A 126 8.17 -16.71 30.30
CA ASP A 126 9.46 -17.20 29.79
C ASP A 126 9.73 -16.60 28.39
N THR A 127 11.00 -16.29 28.13
CA THR A 127 11.49 -16.08 26.77
C THR A 127 12.12 -17.37 26.28
N ALA A 128 11.63 -17.89 25.16
CA ALA A 128 12.12 -19.12 24.55
C ALA A 128 12.56 -18.89 23.10
N ALA A 129 13.33 -19.82 22.57
CA ALA A 129 13.74 -19.83 21.18
C ALA A 129 13.54 -21.23 20.60
N ILE A 130 13.06 -21.26 19.35
CA ILE A 130 12.94 -22.47 18.54
C ILE A 130 13.82 -22.29 17.30
N GLU A 131 14.62 -23.31 17.01
CA GLU A 131 15.54 -23.38 15.90
C GLU A 131 15.07 -24.45 14.91
N ILE A 132 14.83 -24.06 13.66
CA ILE A 132 14.33 -24.94 12.61
C ILE A 132 15.35 -24.95 11.48
N ASN A 133 15.97 -26.10 11.24
CA ASN A 133 16.80 -26.35 10.07
C ASN A 133 15.97 -27.12 9.03
N TYR A 134 15.98 -26.63 7.80
CA TYR A 134 15.19 -27.21 6.71
C TYR A 134 15.85 -26.97 5.36
N SER A 135 15.38 -27.70 4.35
CA SER A 135 15.82 -27.51 2.97
C SER A 135 14.76 -27.98 1.99
N GLY A 136 14.71 -27.38 0.81
CA GLY A 136 13.76 -27.77 -0.23
C GLY A 136 13.63 -26.70 -1.30
N THR A 137 12.57 -26.82 -2.10
CA THR A 137 12.24 -25.85 -3.13
C THR A 137 11.06 -25.02 -2.64
N PRO A 138 11.25 -23.71 -2.39
CA PRO A 138 10.15 -22.79 -2.13
C PRO A 138 9.06 -22.88 -3.18
N GLU A 139 7.80 -22.72 -2.76
CA GLU A 139 6.66 -22.66 -3.67
C GLU A 139 6.43 -21.26 -4.21
N THR A 140 5.86 -21.20 -5.41
CA THR A 140 5.49 -19.96 -6.09
C THR A 140 3.97 -19.84 -6.07
N GLU A 141 3.45 -19.22 -5.02
CA GLU A 141 2.01 -18.98 -4.83
C GLU A 141 1.69 -17.49 -4.93
N GLY A 142 0.40 -17.15 -5.03
CA GLY A 142 -0.06 -15.76 -5.03
C GLY A 142 0.62 -14.90 -6.11
N PHE A 143 1.24 -13.79 -5.69
CA PHE A 143 1.98 -12.87 -6.56
C PHE A 143 3.43 -13.32 -6.85
N SER A 144 3.64 -14.63 -7.02
CA SER A 144 4.96 -15.25 -7.15
C SER A 144 5.80 -15.14 -5.87
N SER A 145 5.30 -15.77 -4.81
CA SER A 145 5.76 -15.59 -3.44
C SER A 145 7.23 -15.88 -3.19
N PHE A 146 7.79 -16.82 -3.94
CA PHE A 146 9.22 -17.05 -4.03
C PHE A 146 9.54 -17.62 -5.41
N ASP A 147 10.57 -17.11 -6.08
CA ASP A 147 10.98 -17.65 -7.37
C ASP A 147 12.50 -17.56 -7.61
N PHE A 148 13.00 -18.53 -8.37
CA PHE A 148 14.33 -18.57 -8.96
C PHE A 148 14.18 -18.36 -10.46
N THR A 149 14.49 -17.15 -10.92
CA THR A 149 14.24 -16.72 -12.29
C THR A 149 15.47 -16.09 -12.94
N THR A 150 15.32 -15.71 -14.20
CA THR A 150 16.32 -14.95 -14.96
C THR A 150 15.61 -13.85 -15.73
N ILE A 151 15.99 -12.60 -15.46
CA ILE A 151 15.47 -11.42 -16.17
C ILE A 151 16.51 -10.99 -17.20
N GLY A 152 16.17 -11.17 -18.48
CA GLY A 152 17.15 -11.09 -19.57
C GLY A 152 18.24 -12.16 -19.42
N LYS A 153 19.44 -11.77 -18.98
CA LYS A 153 20.56 -12.68 -18.65
C LYS A 153 20.97 -12.59 -17.17
N ALA A 154 20.26 -11.80 -16.36
CA ALA A 154 20.57 -11.59 -14.96
C ALA A 154 19.79 -12.60 -14.10
N THR A 155 20.50 -13.41 -13.32
CA THR A 155 19.88 -14.25 -12.29
C THR A 155 19.17 -13.38 -11.27
N ASN A 156 17.97 -13.81 -10.85
CA ASN A 156 17.23 -13.21 -9.76
C ASN A 156 16.56 -14.28 -8.90
N VAL A 157 16.73 -14.21 -7.58
CA VAL A 157 16.02 -15.03 -6.59
C VAL A 157 15.34 -14.06 -5.65
N TYR A 158 14.01 -14.06 -5.61
CA TYR A 158 13.25 -13.06 -4.87
C TYR A 158 12.07 -13.66 -4.11
N SER A 159 11.59 -12.93 -3.11
CA SER A 159 10.36 -13.21 -2.37
C SER A 159 9.34 -12.08 -2.50
N LEU A 160 8.05 -12.42 -2.32
CA LEU A 160 6.92 -11.50 -2.17
C LEU A 160 5.87 -12.16 -1.27
N SER A 161 5.77 -11.75 0.00
CA SER A 161 4.99 -12.53 0.98
C SER A 161 3.54 -12.07 1.16
N GLU A 162 3.13 -10.97 0.53
CA GLU A 162 1.77 -10.43 0.66
C GLU A 162 0.69 -11.28 -0.06
N PRO A 163 -0.49 -11.51 0.56
CA PRO A 163 -0.86 -11.16 1.94
C PRO A 163 -0.28 -12.12 2.99
N ASN A 164 -0.14 -13.41 2.68
CA ASN A 164 0.26 -14.41 3.69
C ASN A 164 0.95 -15.64 3.08
N TYR A 165 1.97 -15.39 2.24
CA TYR A 165 2.75 -16.40 1.53
C TYR A 165 4.20 -16.55 2.02
N ALA A 166 4.60 -15.84 3.08
CA ALA A 166 5.88 -16.11 3.75
C ALA A 166 6.12 -17.60 4.06
N PRO A 167 5.10 -18.38 4.47
CA PRO A 167 5.21 -19.82 4.72
C PRO A 167 5.61 -20.69 3.53
N THR A 168 5.60 -20.17 2.31
CA THR A 168 6.09 -20.89 1.12
C THR A 168 7.61 -21.07 1.13
N TRP A 169 8.34 -20.26 1.92
CA TRP A 169 9.81 -20.26 1.95
C TRP A 169 10.43 -20.26 3.36
N TRP A 170 9.70 -19.89 4.42
CA TRP A 170 10.19 -20.01 5.79
C TRP A 170 9.09 -20.21 6.86
N PRO A 171 9.35 -20.96 7.94
CA PRO A 171 8.38 -21.18 9.02
C PRO A 171 8.19 -19.92 9.86
N CYS A 172 6.96 -19.45 10.03
CA CYS A 172 6.66 -18.20 10.75
C CYS A 172 5.28 -18.19 11.39
N LYS A 173 5.07 -17.30 12.38
CA LYS A 173 3.73 -16.87 12.78
C LYS A 173 3.29 -15.82 11.76
N ASP A 174 2.63 -16.26 10.71
CA ASP A 174 2.36 -15.42 9.54
C ASP A 174 1.07 -14.62 9.72
N ARG A 175 1.16 -13.62 10.60
CA ARG A 175 0.08 -12.71 10.95
C ARG A 175 0.51 -11.27 10.79
N ILE A 176 -0.36 -10.45 10.21
CA ILE A 176 -0.09 -9.04 9.96
C ILE A 176 0.05 -8.21 11.25
N ASP A 177 -0.62 -8.65 12.33
CA ASP A 177 -0.69 -7.99 13.64
C ASP A 177 0.46 -8.35 14.61
N ASP A 178 1.37 -9.23 14.21
CA ASP A 178 2.49 -9.69 15.05
C ASP A 178 3.80 -9.11 14.54
N LYS A 179 4.13 -7.90 14.97
CA LYS A 179 5.40 -7.24 14.60
C LYS A 179 6.56 -7.75 15.46
N PHE A 180 7.69 -8.02 14.82
CA PHE A 180 8.92 -8.54 15.47
C PHE A 180 10.18 -7.87 14.92
N PHE A 181 11.33 -8.06 15.58
CA PHE A 181 12.62 -7.69 15.00
C PHE A 181 13.15 -8.78 14.08
N VAL A 182 13.81 -8.42 12.98
CA VAL A 182 14.34 -9.40 12.02
C VAL A 182 15.82 -9.18 11.74
N SER A 183 16.56 -10.28 11.57
CA SER A 183 17.88 -10.27 10.93
C SER A 183 17.94 -11.32 9.84
N ILE A 184 18.51 -10.95 8.69
CA ILE A 184 18.74 -11.85 7.56
C ILE A 184 20.24 -12.05 7.39
N GLU A 185 20.68 -13.31 7.39
CA GLU A 185 22.01 -13.73 7.00
C GLU A 185 21.88 -14.56 5.72
N ALA A 186 22.54 -14.16 4.64
CA ALA A 186 22.50 -14.88 3.37
C ALA A 186 23.91 -15.23 2.92
N GLU A 187 24.06 -16.44 2.37
CA GLU A 187 25.27 -16.89 1.68
C GLU A 187 24.95 -17.15 0.21
N TYR A 188 25.64 -16.46 -0.69
CA TYR A 188 25.36 -16.45 -2.13
C TYR A 188 26.63 -16.22 -2.96
N PRO A 189 26.64 -16.56 -4.27
CA PRO A 189 27.79 -16.31 -5.14
C PRO A 189 28.19 -14.83 -5.20
N ASP A 190 29.50 -14.56 -5.20
CA ASP A 190 30.08 -13.20 -5.26
C ASP A 190 29.64 -12.35 -6.47
N SER A 191 29.18 -13.00 -7.54
CA SER A 191 28.59 -12.38 -8.73
C SER A 191 27.22 -11.74 -8.52
N LEU A 192 26.57 -11.97 -7.37
CA LEU A 192 25.25 -11.45 -7.00
C LEU A 192 25.36 -10.43 -5.85
N LYS A 193 24.29 -9.67 -5.64
CA LYS A 193 24.10 -8.77 -4.49
C LYS A 193 22.78 -9.08 -3.81
N LEU A 194 22.73 -8.83 -2.50
CA LEU A 194 21.51 -8.90 -1.70
C LEU A 194 20.89 -7.51 -1.56
N ALA A 195 19.64 -7.39 -1.98
CA ALA A 195 18.70 -6.34 -1.65
C ALA A 195 17.70 -6.91 -0.63
N ALA A 196 17.76 -6.44 0.61
CA ALA A 196 16.88 -6.85 1.70
C ALA A 196 16.83 -5.77 2.78
N GLN A 197 15.78 -5.80 3.60
CA GLN A 197 15.56 -4.84 4.68
C GLN A 197 16.68 -4.85 5.72
N GLY A 198 16.71 -3.81 6.55
CA GLY A 198 17.67 -3.70 7.64
C GLY A 198 19.02 -3.11 7.21
N LYS A 199 19.79 -2.71 8.21
CA LYS A 199 21.15 -2.20 8.05
C LYS A 199 22.14 -3.33 7.86
N LEU A 200 23.14 -3.10 7.01
CA LEU A 200 24.29 -4.02 6.87
C LEU A 200 25.10 -4.05 8.17
N ILE A 201 25.26 -5.25 8.75
CA ILE A 201 26.03 -5.49 9.97
C ILE A 201 27.38 -6.13 9.68
N GLU A 202 27.39 -7.10 8.77
CA GLU A 202 28.59 -7.87 8.44
C GLU A 202 28.55 -8.30 6.98
N ARG A 203 29.68 -8.21 6.30
CA ARG A 203 29.87 -8.77 4.94
C ARG A 203 31.25 -9.39 4.86
N LYS A 204 31.30 -10.67 4.51
CA LYS A 204 32.52 -11.44 4.31
C LYS A 204 32.49 -12.10 2.95
N GLU A 205 33.64 -12.13 2.28
CA GLU A 205 33.81 -12.79 1.00
C GLU A 205 34.87 -13.87 1.17
N GLU A 206 34.52 -15.12 0.86
CA GLU A 206 35.40 -16.27 1.03
C GLU A 206 35.05 -17.35 -0.02
N ASN A 207 36.06 -17.88 -0.71
CA ASN A 207 35.90 -18.99 -1.67
C ASN A 207 34.82 -18.75 -2.76
N GLY A 208 34.69 -17.51 -3.26
CA GLY A 208 33.71 -17.15 -4.30
C GLY A 208 32.26 -17.00 -3.79
N LEU A 209 32.07 -16.99 -2.47
CA LEU A 209 30.80 -16.75 -1.81
C LEU A 209 30.87 -15.46 -0.99
N ILE A 210 29.78 -14.72 -0.97
CA ILE A 210 29.53 -13.65 -0.01
C ILE A 210 28.63 -14.20 1.08
N LYS A 211 29.02 -13.96 2.32
CA LYS A 211 28.19 -14.08 3.50
C LYS A 211 27.86 -12.68 4.02
N GLU A 212 26.61 -12.28 3.91
CA GLU A 212 26.13 -10.96 4.33
C GLU A 212 25.08 -11.10 5.43
N LYS A 213 25.18 -10.28 6.47
CA LYS A 213 24.19 -10.19 7.55
C LYS A 213 23.65 -8.77 7.64
N ARG A 214 22.33 -8.66 7.60
CA ARG A 214 21.56 -7.44 7.77
C ARG A 214 20.64 -7.57 8.98
N LYS A 215 20.40 -6.47 9.69
CA LYS A 215 19.51 -6.44 10.85
C LYS A 215 18.63 -5.21 10.80
N SER A 216 17.34 -5.40 11.01
CA SER A 216 16.42 -4.29 11.22
C SER A 216 16.49 -3.81 12.68
N GLU A 217 16.63 -2.50 12.86
CA GLU A 217 16.50 -1.77 14.11
C GLU A 217 15.04 -1.44 14.44
N TYR A 218 14.12 -1.65 13.50
CA TYR A 218 12.69 -1.40 13.64
C TYR A 218 11.88 -2.70 13.58
N PRO A 219 10.71 -2.77 14.24
CA PRO A 219 9.87 -3.95 14.18
C PRO A 219 9.13 -4.01 12.82
N ILE A 220 9.00 -5.21 12.27
CA ILE A 220 8.47 -5.49 10.94
C ILE A 220 7.32 -6.49 11.01
N SER A 221 6.37 -6.43 10.09
CA SER A 221 5.32 -7.44 9.92
C SER A 221 5.76 -8.52 8.93
N THR A 222 5.29 -9.76 9.08
CA THR A 222 5.77 -10.93 8.30
C THR A 222 5.74 -10.72 6.78
N TYR A 223 4.68 -10.07 6.26
CA TYR A 223 4.50 -9.88 4.82
C TYR A 223 5.54 -8.96 4.17
N LEU A 224 6.18 -8.09 4.97
CA LEU A 224 7.19 -7.12 4.54
C LEU A 224 8.62 -7.67 4.54
N VAL A 225 8.83 -8.84 5.13
CA VAL A 225 10.15 -9.50 5.15
C VAL A 225 10.50 -9.94 3.72
N SER A 226 11.60 -9.42 3.18
CA SER A 226 12.02 -9.70 1.81
C SER A 226 13.43 -10.27 1.72
N LEU A 227 13.66 -11.01 0.64
CA LEU A 227 14.97 -11.44 0.20
C LEU A 227 15.01 -11.29 -1.32
N ASN A 228 15.92 -10.47 -1.85
CA ASN A 228 16.09 -10.29 -3.28
C ASN A 228 17.58 -10.37 -3.65
N LEU A 229 18.00 -11.53 -4.17
CA LEU A 229 19.32 -11.74 -4.73
C LEU A 229 19.29 -11.51 -6.22
N GLY A 230 20.21 -10.69 -6.72
CA GLY A 230 20.30 -10.44 -8.16
C GLY A 230 21.67 -9.98 -8.60
N LYS A 231 21.93 -10.13 -9.89
CA LYS A 231 23.07 -9.45 -10.52
C LYS A 231 22.68 -7.99 -10.71
N PHE A 232 23.04 -7.14 -9.76
CA PHE A 232 22.63 -5.73 -9.72
C PHE A 232 23.79 -4.75 -9.97
N SER A 233 23.52 -3.75 -10.80
CA SER A 233 24.15 -2.43 -10.66
C SER A 233 23.61 -1.77 -9.39
N HIS A 234 24.49 -1.14 -8.60
CA HIS A 234 24.12 -0.51 -7.33
C HIS A 234 24.70 0.90 -7.24
N TRP A 235 23.86 1.85 -6.85
CA TRP A 235 24.25 3.21 -6.51
C TRP A 235 23.37 3.75 -5.39
N SER A 236 23.69 4.94 -4.89
CA SER A 236 22.90 5.58 -3.84
C SER A 236 22.85 7.08 -4.02
N ASP A 237 21.71 7.67 -3.64
CA ASP A 237 21.58 9.09 -3.34
C ASP A 237 21.60 9.32 -1.82
N ILE A 238 21.47 10.58 -1.41
CA ILE A 238 21.41 10.99 -0.02
C ILE A 238 20.12 11.78 0.22
N TYR A 239 19.36 11.36 1.21
CA TYR A 239 18.33 12.16 1.84
C TYR A 239 18.88 12.80 3.12
N THR A 240 18.46 14.03 3.43
CA THR A 240 18.79 14.69 4.71
C THR A 240 17.51 14.89 5.49
N THR A 241 17.43 14.30 6.69
CA THR A 241 16.26 14.39 7.57
C THR A 241 15.93 15.84 7.89
N GLN A 242 14.64 16.19 7.97
CA GLN A 242 14.17 17.53 8.30
C GLN A 242 14.43 17.90 9.76
N ASP A 243 14.25 16.94 10.68
CA ASP A 243 14.33 17.23 12.12
C ASP A 243 15.77 17.24 12.64
N THR A 244 16.58 16.25 12.25
CA THR A 244 17.93 16.03 12.81
C THR A 244 19.07 16.46 11.91
N LEU A 245 18.79 16.83 10.66
CA LEU A 245 19.79 17.11 9.60
C LEU A 245 20.83 15.99 9.42
N CYS A 246 20.47 14.75 9.75
CA CYS A 246 21.29 13.58 9.52
C CYS A 246 21.13 13.09 8.07
N SER A 247 22.24 12.66 7.48
CA SER A 247 22.24 12.04 6.15
C SER A 247 21.81 10.57 6.23
N MET A 248 20.90 10.18 5.35
CA MET A 248 20.39 8.83 5.19
C MET A 248 20.63 8.37 3.73
N PRO A 249 21.21 7.18 3.50
CA PRO A 249 21.37 6.68 2.14
C PRO A 249 20.01 6.28 1.53
N VAL A 250 19.86 6.54 0.24
CA VAL A 250 18.80 5.99 -0.60
C VAL A 250 19.44 5.07 -1.62
N SER A 251 19.33 3.75 -1.42
CA SER A 251 20.07 2.73 -2.18
C SER A 251 19.24 2.12 -3.32
N TYR A 252 19.84 1.98 -4.49
CA TYR A 252 19.14 1.48 -5.68
C TYR A 252 19.85 0.26 -6.27
N TYR A 253 19.07 -0.77 -6.61
CA TYR A 253 19.55 -2.02 -7.17
C TYR A 253 18.81 -2.30 -8.47
N ALA A 254 19.43 -1.97 -9.60
CA ALA A 254 18.87 -2.23 -10.92
C ALA A 254 19.60 -3.38 -11.61
N PHE A 255 18.89 -4.15 -12.42
CA PHE A 255 19.56 -5.08 -13.33
C PHE A 255 20.44 -4.26 -14.30
N PRO A 256 21.68 -4.69 -14.63
CA PRO A 256 22.62 -3.89 -15.42
C PRO A 256 22.08 -3.35 -16.75
N ALA A 257 21.17 -4.08 -17.40
CA ALA A 257 20.56 -3.64 -18.65
C ALA A 257 19.58 -2.45 -18.50
N TYR A 258 19.17 -2.14 -17.28
CA TYR A 258 18.19 -1.12 -16.94
C TYR A 258 18.78 0.00 -16.06
N GLU A 259 20.10 0.00 -15.82
CA GLU A 259 20.72 0.96 -14.90
C GLU A 259 20.49 2.41 -15.34
N GLU A 260 20.68 2.73 -16.62
CA GLU A 260 20.52 4.09 -17.14
C GLU A 260 19.07 4.57 -17.01
N ASP A 261 18.11 3.73 -17.37
CA ASP A 261 16.68 4.02 -17.26
C ASP A 261 16.26 4.20 -15.79
N ALA A 262 16.71 3.30 -14.90
CA ALA A 262 16.40 3.36 -13.48
C ALA A 262 16.97 4.61 -12.81
N ARG A 263 18.15 5.08 -13.24
CA ARG A 263 18.72 6.35 -12.75
C ARG A 263 17.84 7.54 -13.09
N ILE A 264 17.16 7.52 -14.24
CA ILE A 264 16.23 8.58 -14.64
C ILE A 264 14.93 8.48 -13.84
N ASP A 265 14.34 7.29 -13.78
CA ASP A 265 13.03 7.08 -13.15
C ASP A 265 13.08 7.24 -11.62
N TRP A 266 14.20 6.91 -10.98
CA TRP A 266 14.31 6.94 -9.50
C TRP A 266 14.98 8.20 -8.95
N ALA A 267 15.45 9.12 -9.81
CA ALA A 267 16.21 10.31 -9.40
C ALA A 267 15.47 11.21 -8.40
N ARG A 268 14.14 11.21 -8.40
CA ARG A 268 13.31 12.09 -7.55
C ARG A 268 13.00 11.51 -6.18
N THR A 269 13.47 10.29 -5.87
CA THR A 269 13.14 9.62 -4.61
C THR A 269 13.50 10.45 -3.36
N PRO A 270 14.67 11.11 -3.26
CA PRO A 270 14.96 11.97 -2.10
C PRO A 270 14.02 13.18 -1.97
N GLU A 271 13.55 13.74 -3.09
CA GLU A 271 12.56 14.83 -3.13
C GLU A 271 11.21 14.35 -2.61
N MET A 272 10.78 13.15 -3.03
CA MET A 272 9.55 12.52 -2.58
C MET A 272 9.60 12.22 -1.07
N ILE A 273 10.72 11.67 -0.57
CA ILE A 273 10.91 11.45 0.88
C ILE A 273 10.77 12.78 1.62
N ASN A 274 11.44 13.84 1.15
CA ASN A 274 11.34 15.16 1.77
C ASN A 274 9.91 15.70 1.79
N PHE A 275 9.18 15.60 0.68
CA PHE A 275 7.79 16.04 0.63
C PHE A 275 6.92 15.29 1.65
N TYR A 276 6.98 13.95 1.67
CA TYR A 276 6.17 13.16 2.60
C TYR A 276 6.56 13.34 4.06
N SER A 277 7.86 13.50 4.37
CA SER A 277 8.31 13.87 5.71
C SER A 277 7.66 15.16 6.20
N SER A 278 7.42 16.13 5.32
CA SER A 278 6.81 17.42 5.70
C SER A 278 5.32 17.35 6.03
N ILE A 279 4.58 16.40 5.44
CA ILE A 279 3.12 16.29 5.58
C ILE A 279 2.66 15.13 6.45
N PHE A 280 3.43 14.04 6.55
CA PHE A 280 3.13 12.89 7.39
C PHE A 280 3.95 12.87 8.69
N GLY A 281 5.14 13.50 8.68
CA GLY A 281 6.16 13.42 9.73
C GLY A 281 7.40 12.68 9.22
N GLU A 282 8.55 12.84 9.88
CA GLU A 282 9.84 12.29 9.41
C GLU A 282 9.78 10.81 9.02
N TYR A 283 10.54 10.44 7.98
CA TYR A 283 10.66 9.08 7.45
C TYR A 283 10.89 8.06 8.58
N PRO A 284 10.16 6.93 8.61
CA PRO A 284 10.17 6.05 9.77
C PRO A 284 11.46 5.27 9.96
N PHE A 285 12.27 5.04 8.93
CA PHE A 285 13.38 4.08 9.02
C PHE A 285 14.77 4.71 8.82
N VAL A 286 14.96 5.94 9.33
CA VAL A 286 16.18 6.77 9.12
C VAL A 286 17.49 6.03 9.41
N ASN A 287 17.53 5.18 10.45
CA ASN A 287 18.76 4.48 10.83
C ASN A 287 19.14 3.34 9.87
N GLU A 288 18.20 2.87 9.04
CA GLU A 288 18.40 1.78 8.07
C GLU A 288 18.58 2.31 6.65
N GLY A 289 17.91 3.42 6.31
CA GLY A 289 17.84 3.93 4.95
C GLY A 289 16.51 3.62 4.26
N TYR A 290 16.44 4.04 3.00
CA TYR A 290 15.42 3.58 2.05
C TYR A 290 16.12 3.01 0.83
N GLY A 291 15.43 2.18 0.06
CA GLY A 291 15.96 1.71 -1.20
C GLY A 291 14.89 1.22 -2.15
N MET A 292 15.33 0.95 -3.38
CA MET A 292 14.51 0.27 -4.38
C MET A 292 15.34 -0.82 -5.07
N ALA A 293 14.71 -1.95 -5.33
CA ALA A 293 15.37 -3.07 -5.99
C ALA A 293 14.49 -3.66 -7.08
N MET A 294 15.04 -3.81 -8.29
CA MET A 294 14.34 -4.52 -9.35
C MET A 294 14.16 -5.99 -8.98
N PHE A 295 13.02 -6.56 -9.35
CA PHE A 295 12.74 -7.99 -9.16
C PHE A 295 11.90 -8.58 -10.29
N GLY A 296 11.67 -9.90 -10.21
CA GLY A 296 11.06 -10.67 -11.29
C GLY A 296 9.55 -10.46 -11.49
N TRP A 297 8.84 -9.79 -10.58
CA TRP A 297 7.42 -9.51 -10.81
C TRP A 297 7.25 -8.43 -11.87
N ILE A 298 6.69 -8.81 -13.01
CA ILE A 298 6.85 -8.08 -14.27
C ILE A 298 6.32 -6.63 -14.20
N ASN A 299 5.10 -6.42 -13.70
CA ASN A 299 4.38 -5.14 -13.79
C ASN A 299 3.93 -4.59 -12.43
N GLY A 300 4.26 -5.26 -11.33
CA GLY A 300 3.89 -4.83 -9.99
C GLY A 300 5.06 -4.22 -9.23
N ALA A 301 4.79 -3.81 -8.01
CA ALA A 301 5.80 -3.43 -7.04
C ALA A 301 5.33 -3.91 -5.66
N MET A 302 6.23 -3.90 -4.68
CA MET A 302 5.92 -4.37 -3.33
C MET A 302 6.70 -3.52 -2.32
N GLU A 303 6.01 -3.06 -1.29
CA GLU A 303 6.49 -2.06 -0.34
C GLU A 303 7.45 -2.59 0.72
N HIS A 304 8.14 -3.70 0.47
CA HIS A 304 8.98 -4.37 1.47
C HIS A 304 9.80 -3.37 2.29
N GLN A 305 9.68 -3.46 3.62
CA GLN A 305 10.13 -2.43 4.53
C GLN A 305 11.57 -2.01 4.28
N THR A 306 11.82 -0.71 4.13
CA THR A 306 13.11 -0.07 3.80
C THR A 306 13.68 -0.36 2.41
N ILE A 307 13.08 -1.24 1.60
CA ILE A 307 13.56 -1.55 0.25
C ILE A 307 12.44 -2.02 -0.68
N SER A 308 11.77 -1.08 -1.34
CA SER A 308 10.65 -1.41 -2.23
C SER A 308 11.12 -2.19 -3.45
N SER A 309 10.43 -3.29 -3.74
CA SER A 309 10.69 -4.12 -4.92
C SER A 309 9.97 -3.54 -6.13
N MET A 310 10.69 -3.21 -7.19
CA MET A 310 10.16 -2.58 -8.39
C MET A 310 10.14 -3.56 -9.56
N GLY A 311 8.98 -3.80 -10.16
CA GLY A 311 8.87 -4.65 -11.33
C GLY A 311 9.63 -4.09 -12.52
N TYR A 312 10.34 -4.93 -13.26
CA TYR A 312 11.28 -4.42 -14.26
C TYR A 312 10.64 -3.67 -15.44
N ASN A 313 9.35 -3.87 -15.75
CA ASN A 313 8.64 -3.06 -16.75
C ASN A 313 8.22 -1.67 -16.25
N THR A 314 8.35 -1.40 -14.95
CA THR A 314 8.10 -0.07 -14.36
C THR A 314 9.29 0.88 -14.56
N VAL A 315 10.41 0.36 -15.07
CA VAL A 315 11.61 1.13 -15.41
C VAL A 315 11.66 1.33 -16.92
N THR A 316 11.52 2.57 -17.37
CA THR A 316 11.38 2.97 -18.78
C THR A 316 12.25 4.16 -19.18
N GLY A 317 12.94 4.81 -18.24
CA GLY A 317 13.88 5.91 -18.51
C GLY A 317 13.20 7.22 -18.90
N ASN A 318 11.93 7.41 -18.51
CA ASN A 318 11.12 8.57 -18.89
C ASN A 318 10.09 8.99 -17.83
N GLN A 319 10.20 8.46 -16.61
CA GLN A 319 9.40 8.84 -15.44
C GLN A 319 7.89 8.59 -15.58
N VAL A 320 7.47 7.76 -16.54
CA VAL A 320 6.04 7.49 -16.77
C VAL A 320 5.40 6.71 -15.61
N PHE A 321 6.22 6.04 -14.80
CA PHE A 321 5.82 5.25 -13.63
C PHE A 321 6.22 5.88 -12.29
N ASP A 322 6.55 7.17 -12.24
CA ASP A 322 6.88 7.90 -10.98
C ASP A 322 5.84 7.70 -9.88
N LYS A 323 4.57 7.50 -10.26
CA LYS A 323 3.49 7.24 -9.30
C LYS A 323 3.63 5.92 -8.57
N ILE A 324 4.20 4.89 -9.20
CA ILE A 324 4.49 3.63 -8.52
C ILE A 324 5.58 3.86 -7.48
N VAL A 325 6.66 4.59 -7.82
CA VAL A 325 7.70 4.97 -6.84
C VAL A 325 7.10 5.72 -5.65
N VAL A 326 6.19 6.65 -5.92
CA VAL A 326 5.44 7.38 -4.87
C VAL A 326 4.59 6.44 -4.02
N HIS A 327 3.87 5.51 -4.64
CA HIS A 327 3.00 4.56 -3.98
C HIS A 327 3.80 3.69 -2.99
N GLU A 328 4.85 3.05 -3.49
CA GLU A 328 5.73 2.18 -2.68
C GLU A 328 6.45 2.94 -1.57
N LEU A 329 6.82 4.21 -1.82
CA LEU A 329 7.44 5.04 -0.81
C LEU A 329 6.44 5.44 0.28
N ALA A 330 5.19 5.75 -0.07
CA ALA A 330 4.16 6.14 0.89
C ALA A 330 3.88 5.01 1.90
N HIS A 331 3.99 3.76 1.47
CA HIS A 331 3.82 2.60 2.34
C HIS A 331 4.79 2.54 3.52
N GLN A 332 5.96 3.15 3.39
CA GLN A 332 6.93 3.25 4.49
C GLN A 332 6.29 3.89 5.73
N TRP A 333 5.39 4.88 5.54
CA TRP A 333 4.58 5.45 6.62
C TRP A 333 3.32 4.61 6.91
N PHE A 334 2.58 4.22 5.88
CA PHE A 334 1.26 3.58 5.98
C PHE A 334 1.24 2.20 5.29
N GLY A 335 1.37 1.15 6.09
CA GLY A 335 1.61 -0.22 5.66
C GLY A 335 2.75 -0.81 6.48
N ASP A 336 3.88 -0.10 6.54
CA ASP A 336 5.08 -0.57 7.22
C ASP A 336 5.17 -0.05 8.64
N ALA A 337 5.33 1.26 8.81
CA ALA A 337 5.41 1.85 10.14
C ALA A 337 4.05 1.75 10.86
N VAL A 338 2.96 2.08 10.18
CA VAL A 338 1.60 1.87 10.66
C VAL A 338 0.96 0.76 9.84
N THR A 339 0.98 -0.46 10.36
CA THR A 339 0.44 -1.65 9.67
C THR A 339 -1.04 -1.84 10.03
N PRO A 340 -1.91 -2.42 9.18
CA PRO A 340 -3.27 -2.72 9.59
C PRO A 340 -3.29 -3.81 10.68
N VAL A 341 -4.32 -3.83 11.52
CA VAL A 341 -4.53 -4.95 12.46
C VAL A 341 -5.00 -6.23 11.75
N SER A 342 -5.55 -6.12 10.54
CA SER A 342 -6.04 -7.26 9.77
C SER A 342 -6.16 -6.89 8.28
N TRP A 343 -6.21 -7.89 7.40
CA TRP A 343 -6.49 -7.67 5.97
C TRP A 343 -7.86 -7.04 5.70
N LYS A 344 -8.78 -7.03 6.68
CA LYS A 344 -10.03 -6.27 6.57
C LYS A 344 -9.81 -4.76 6.53
N ASP A 345 -8.69 -4.31 7.08
CA ASP A 345 -8.30 -2.90 7.19
C ASP A 345 -7.30 -2.50 6.08
N ILE A 346 -7.09 -3.34 5.06
CA ILE A 346 -6.06 -3.14 4.01
C ILE A 346 -6.15 -1.80 3.28
N TRP A 347 -7.34 -1.18 3.22
CA TRP A 347 -7.49 0.15 2.65
C TRP A 347 -6.69 1.24 3.36
N LEU A 348 -6.31 1.02 4.64
CA LEU A 348 -5.43 1.92 5.39
C LEU A 348 -4.00 1.93 4.83
N ASN A 349 -3.58 0.89 4.10
CA ASN A 349 -2.32 0.88 3.37
C ASN A 349 -2.56 1.48 1.99
N GLU A 350 -3.38 0.79 1.20
CA GLU A 350 -3.50 1.01 -0.24
C GLU A 350 -4.23 2.31 -0.58
N GLY A 351 -5.23 2.67 0.22
CA GLY A 351 -5.94 3.94 0.08
C GLY A 351 -5.04 5.12 0.42
N PHE A 352 -4.18 4.98 1.43
CA PHE A 352 -3.20 6.01 1.81
C PHE A 352 -2.11 6.17 0.74
N ALA A 353 -1.54 5.08 0.24
CA ALA A 353 -0.56 5.13 -0.85
C ALA A 353 -1.17 5.71 -2.14
N THR A 354 -2.39 5.30 -2.50
CA THR A 354 -3.15 5.88 -3.63
C THR A 354 -3.41 7.38 -3.43
N TYR A 355 -3.72 7.83 -2.21
CA TYR A 355 -3.91 9.26 -1.95
C TYR A 355 -2.59 10.04 -1.91
N ALA A 356 -1.49 9.42 -1.49
CA ALA A 356 -0.16 10.01 -1.57
C ALA A 356 0.21 10.35 -3.03
N GLU A 357 -0.12 9.49 -4.00
CA GLU A 357 0.00 9.84 -5.43
C GLU A 357 -0.77 11.11 -5.79
N ALA A 358 -2.00 11.27 -5.28
CA ALA A 358 -2.81 12.46 -5.50
C ALA A 358 -2.16 13.72 -4.90
N LEU A 359 -1.60 13.60 -3.69
CA LEU A 359 -0.88 14.69 -3.01
C LEU A 359 0.41 15.06 -3.74
N TRP A 360 1.13 14.10 -4.31
CA TRP A 360 2.30 14.36 -5.15
C TRP A 360 1.93 15.08 -6.45
N VAL A 361 0.81 14.69 -7.07
CA VAL A 361 0.27 15.41 -8.24
C VAL A 361 -0.10 16.84 -7.86
N GLU A 362 -0.73 17.07 -6.69
CA GLU A 362 -1.02 18.42 -6.21
C GLU A 362 0.26 19.24 -5.98
N TYR A 363 1.29 18.63 -5.38
CA TYR A 363 2.56 19.28 -5.09
C TYR A 363 3.26 19.76 -6.37
N ASN A 364 3.26 18.96 -7.43
CA ASN A 364 3.90 19.31 -8.69
C ASN A 364 3.06 20.25 -9.56
N ASP A 365 1.76 19.97 -9.69
CA ASP A 365 0.93 20.54 -10.76
C ASP A 365 -0.30 21.31 -10.25
N GLY A 366 -0.50 21.35 -8.93
CA GLY A 366 -1.57 22.10 -8.27
C GLY A 366 -2.95 21.43 -8.31
N LYS A 367 -3.95 22.16 -7.77
CA LYS A 367 -5.29 21.64 -7.45
C LYS A 367 -6.11 21.17 -8.66
N VAL A 368 -5.88 21.74 -9.84
CA VAL A 368 -6.56 21.30 -11.08
C VAL A 368 -6.11 19.88 -11.45
N SER A 369 -4.81 19.62 -11.38
CA SER A 369 -4.24 18.30 -11.65
C SER A 369 -4.63 17.27 -10.59
N LEU A 370 -4.71 17.67 -9.31
CA LEU A 370 -5.31 16.86 -8.25
C LEU A 370 -6.74 16.45 -8.62
N SER A 371 -7.61 17.41 -8.95
CA SER A 371 -9.00 17.13 -9.32
C SER A 371 -9.11 16.19 -10.53
N ASN A 372 -8.27 16.40 -11.56
CA ASN A 372 -8.19 15.51 -12.71
C ASN A 372 -7.70 14.11 -12.34
N TYR A 373 -6.75 13.99 -11.41
CA TYR A 373 -6.25 12.72 -10.91
C TYR A 373 -7.33 11.97 -10.14
N MET A 374 -8.00 12.62 -9.19
CA MET A 374 -9.11 12.02 -8.44
C MET A 374 -10.23 11.56 -9.38
N ASN A 375 -10.60 12.35 -10.38
CA ASN A 375 -11.59 11.94 -11.39
C ASN A 375 -11.19 10.68 -12.17
N ARG A 376 -9.89 10.46 -12.43
CA ARG A 376 -9.43 9.22 -13.07
C ARG A 376 -9.52 8.00 -12.15
N LEU A 377 -9.50 8.19 -10.84
CA LEU A 377 -9.66 7.10 -9.88
C LEU A 377 -11.11 6.63 -9.75
N ASP A 378 -12.09 7.45 -10.15
CA ASP A 378 -13.48 7.04 -10.20
C ASP A 378 -13.74 6.05 -11.36
N ASN A 379 -13.65 4.76 -11.07
CA ASN A 379 -13.90 3.68 -12.05
C ASN A 379 -15.39 3.49 -12.40
N GLY A 380 -16.29 4.30 -11.83
CA GLY A 380 -17.73 4.20 -12.04
C GLY A 380 -18.41 3.03 -11.31
N TYR A 381 -17.66 2.00 -10.94
CA TYR A 381 -18.14 0.82 -10.21
C TYR A 381 -17.11 0.40 -9.15
N PHE A 382 -17.58 0.25 -7.91
CA PHE A 382 -16.80 -0.32 -6.82
C PHE A 382 -17.52 -1.61 -6.39
N TYR A 383 -16.75 -2.69 -6.16
CA TYR A 383 -17.29 -3.99 -5.76
C TYR A 383 -17.00 -4.20 -4.28
N GLY A 384 -18.02 -4.57 -3.52
CA GLY A 384 -17.89 -4.76 -2.06
C GLY A 384 -17.70 -3.45 -1.30
N THR A 385 -17.44 -3.59 0.00
CA THR A 385 -17.16 -2.51 0.94
C THR A 385 -15.66 -2.20 0.96
N LEU A 386 -15.29 -1.02 1.46
CA LEU A 386 -13.88 -0.64 1.58
C LEU A 386 -13.22 -1.33 2.78
N TYR A 387 -13.92 -1.35 3.93
CA TYR A 387 -13.57 -2.22 5.06
C TYR A 387 -14.06 -3.64 4.79
N ASN A 388 -13.25 -4.64 5.13
CA ASN A 388 -13.48 -6.05 4.86
C ASN A 388 -13.88 -6.30 3.39
N PRO A 389 -12.99 -6.01 2.42
CA PRO A 389 -13.29 -6.17 1.00
C PRO A 389 -13.30 -7.67 0.65
N GLU A 390 -14.39 -8.36 0.99
CA GLU A 390 -14.58 -9.83 0.91
C GLU A 390 -14.27 -10.45 -0.47
N VAL A 391 -14.27 -9.64 -1.51
CA VAL A 391 -14.14 -10.07 -2.91
C VAL A 391 -12.71 -9.96 -3.43
N ASN A 392 -12.01 -8.88 -3.09
CA ASN A 392 -10.69 -8.57 -3.65
C ASN A 392 -9.94 -7.55 -2.77
N LEU A 393 -8.98 -8.06 -1.98
CA LEU A 393 -8.07 -7.24 -1.17
C LEU A 393 -7.28 -6.23 -2.01
N PHE A 394 -6.99 -6.57 -3.27
CA PHE A 394 -6.16 -5.77 -4.16
C PHE A 394 -6.97 -5.17 -5.33
N GLY A 395 -8.24 -4.85 -5.06
CA GLY A 395 -9.18 -4.36 -6.06
C GLY A 395 -9.33 -2.84 -6.07
N PRO A 396 -9.88 -2.26 -7.15
CA PRO A 396 -10.03 -0.81 -7.23
C PRO A 396 -10.93 -0.18 -6.15
N THR A 397 -11.75 -0.98 -5.46
CA THR A 397 -12.44 -0.52 -4.24
C THR A 397 -11.41 -0.11 -3.18
N VAL A 398 -10.46 -0.99 -2.88
CA VAL A 398 -9.44 -0.77 -1.84
C VAL A 398 -8.55 0.43 -2.16
N TYR A 399 -7.97 0.46 -3.37
CA TYR A 399 -7.09 1.54 -3.81
C TYR A 399 -7.86 2.83 -4.08
N ASN A 400 -8.70 2.84 -5.11
CA ASN A 400 -9.27 4.06 -5.65
C ASN A 400 -10.36 4.65 -4.75
N LYS A 401 -11.27 3.81 -4.21
CA LYS A 401 -12.26 4.31 -3.25
C LYS A 401 -11.59 4.70 -1.94
N GLY A 402 -10.55 3.96 -1.51
CA GLY A 402 -9.72 4.32 -0.36
C GLY A 402 -9.11 5.72 -0.50
N GLY A 403 -8.44 5.99 -1.63
CA GLY A 403 -7.89 7.32 -1.92
C GLY A 403 -8.95 8.42 -1.99
N TRP A 404 -10.12 8.12 -2.58
CA TRP A 404 -11.26 9.04 -2.55
C TRP A 404 -11.81 9.30 -1.15
N CYS A 405 -11.82 8.31 -0.25
CA CYS A 405 -12.26 8.51 1.12
C CYS A 405 -11.34 9.47 1.87
N LEU A 406 -10.02 9.37 1.67
CA LEU A 406 -9.08 10.33 2.25
C LEU A 406 -9.25 11.74 1.66
N HIS A 407 -9.48 11.83 0.34
CA HIS A 407 -9.77 13.11 -0.32
C HIS A 407 -11.08 13.75 0.19
N MET A 408 -12.13 12.96 0.35
CA MET A 408 -13.40 13.40 0.93
C MET A 408 -13.23 13.84 2.37
N LEU A 409 -12.47 13.08 3.17
CA LEU A 409 -12.16 13.45 4.55
C LEU A 409 -11.45 14.81 4.60
N ARG A 410 -10.45 15.05 3.73
CA ARG A 410 -9.81 16.36 3.59
C ARG A 410 -10.82 17.47 3.25
N GLY A 411 -11.78 17.21 2.38
CA GLY A 411 -12.86 18.15 2.07
C GLY A 411 -13.78 18.45 3.27
N VAL A 412 -14.03 17.47 4.13
CA VAL A 412 -14.88 17.59 5.33
C VAL A 412 -14.17 18.34 6.46
N THR A 413 -12.88 18.05 6.66
CA THR A 413 -12.09 18.59 7.78
C THR A 413 -11.35 19.88 7.42
N GLY A 414 -11.12 20.13 6.13
CA GLY A 414 -10.22 21.17 5.63
C GLY A 414 -8.75 20.77 5.73
N ASP A 415 -7.90 21.45 4.94
CA ASP A 415 -6.47 21.09 4.76
C ASP A 415 -5.68 21.02 6.07
N SER A 416 -5.78 22.04 6.94
CA SER A 416 -4.99 22.09 8.18
C SER A 416 -5.29 20.89 9.08
N LEU A 417 -6.56 20.67 9.41
CA LEU A 417 -6.96 19.57 10.28
C LEU A 417 -6.71 18.22 9.64
N PHE A 418 -6.83 18.10 8.31
CA PHE A 418 -6.55 16.87 7.60
C PHE A 418 -5.08 16.44 7.77
N PHE A 419 -4.12 17.33 7.52
CA PHE A 419 -2.72 16.99 7.70
C PHE A 419 -2.35 16.79 9.17
N ASP A 420 -3.02 17.48 10.10
CA ASP A 420 -2.87 17.21 11.54
C ASP A 420 -3.41 15.81 11.92
N ILE A 421 -4.51 15.35 11.31
CA ILE A 421 -5.02 13.97 11.45
C ILE A 421 -3.97 12.96 10.98
N LEU A 422 -3.38 13.16 9.80
CA LEU A 422 -2.39 12.21 9.26
C LEU A 422 -1.14 12.13 10.16
N ARG A 423 -0.64 13.27 10.65
CA ARG A 423 0.50 13.33 11.58
C ARG A 423 0.17 12.70 12.94
N ASP A 424 -1.02 12.95 13.50
CA ASP A 424 -1.44 12.34 14.77
C ASP A 424 -1.66 10.82 14.63
N TYR A 425 -2.21 10.38 13.49
CA TYR A 425 -2.37 8.96 13.19
C TYR A 425 -1.01 8.26 13.07
N TYR A 426 -0.11 8.80 12.24
CA TYR A 426 1.25 8.28 12.08
C TYR A 426 1.98 8.23 13.42
N SER A 427 2.06 9.34 14.15
CA SER A 427 2.84 9.41 15.41
C SER A 427 2.34 8.46 16.50
N ARG A 428 1.03 8.18 16.59
CA ARG A 428 0.46 7.28 17.62
C ARG A 428 0.71 5.81 17.35
N TYR A 429 0.61 5.44 16.08
CA TYR A 429 0.66 4.05 15.64
C TYR A 429 1.99 3.70 14.96
N LYS A 430 2.95 4.63 14.91
CA LYS A 430 4.31 4.37 14.42
C LYS A 430 4.89 3.13 15.12
N TYR A 431 5.25 2.15 14.30
CA TYR A 431 5.73 0.81 14.65
C TYR A 431 4.70 -0.09 15.37
N LYS A 432 3.42 0.16 15.16
CA LYS A 432 2.29 -0.62 15.72
C LYS A 432 1.28 -0.94 14.61
N ASN A 433 0.20 -1.59 15.03
CA ASN A 433 -0.94 -1.86 14.17
C ASN A 433 -2.11 -0.92 14.48
N ALA A 434 -2.90 -0.59 13.48
CA ALA A 434 -4.10 0.24 13.61
C ALA A 434 -5.27 -0.31 12.79
N SER A 435 -6.49 -0.17 13.32
CA SER A 435 -7.73 -0.54 12.65
C SER A 435 -8.42 0.68 12.03
N THR A 436 -9.43 0.42 11.20
CA THR A 436 -10.33 1.47 10.68
C THR A 436 -11.01 2.24 11.80
N THR A 437 -11.30 1.57 12.93
CA THR A 437 -11.88 2.21 14.13
C THR A 437 -10.87 3.12 14.81
N ASP A 438 -9.61 2.72 14.89
CA ASP A 438 -8.54 3.53 15.46
C ASP A 438 -8.29 4.81 14.65
N PHE A 439 -8.30 4.70 13.31
CA PHE A 439 -8.21 5.86 12.43
C PHE A 439 -9.40 6.80 12.60
N LYS A 440 -10.63 6.27 12.71
CA LYS A 440 -11.82 7.06 13.03
C LYS A 440 -11.67 7.85 14.34
N VAL A 441 -11.19 7.20 15.40
CA VAL A 441 -10.98 7.85 16.70
C VAL A 441 -9.99 9.02 16.59
N VAL A 442 -8.92 8.87 15.81
CA VAL A 442 -7.98 9.97 15.53
C VAL A 442 -8.67 11.10 14.77
N CYS A 443 -9.41 10.77 13.72
CA CYS A 443 -10.13 11.76 12.91
C CYS A 443 -11.10 12.59 13.76
N GLU A 444 -11.95 11.95 14.56
CA GLU A 444 -12.94 12.62 15.40
C GLU A 444 -12.28 13.45 16.50
N LYS A 445 -11.18 12.96 17.08
CA LYS A 445 -10.43 13.70 18.10
C LYS A 445 -9.87 15.02 17.56
N ILE A 446 -9.26 15.01 16.37
CA ILE A 446 -8.64 16.21 15.78
C ILE A 446 -9.69 17.11 15.13
N TYR A 447 -10.69 16.54 14.45
CA TYR A 447 -11.76 17.30 13.81
C TYR A 447 -12.73 17.95 14.82
N GLY A 448 -12.90 17.33 15.99
CA GLY A 448 -13.77 17.81 17.07
C GLY A 448 -15.26 17.57 16.83
N LYS A 449 -15.62 16.71 15.86
CA LYS A 449 -17.01 16.31 15.56
C LYS A 449 -17.08 14.82 15.22
N GLU A 450 -18.26 14.23 15.42
CA GLU A 450 -18.54 12.85 15.05
C GLU A 450 -18.53 12.64 13.53
N LEU A 451 -17.96 11.51 13.13
CA LEU A 451 -17.80 11.05 11.76
C LEU A 451 -18.41 9.66 11.54
N ASP A 452 -19.27 9.18 12.46
CA ASP A 452 -19.98 7.91 12.30
C ASP A 452 -20.68 7.79 10.95
N TRP A 453 -21.34 8.85 10.49
CA TRP A 453 -21.97 8.88 9.16
C TRP A 453 -20.94 8.63 8.04
N PHE A 454 -19.77 9.26 8.13
CA PHE A 454 -18.74 9.16 7.12
C PHE A 454 -18.18 7.73 7.04
N PHE A 455 -17.74 7.19 8.18
CA PHE A 455 -17.15 5.85 8.22
C PHE A 455 -18.18 4.76 7.93
N ASN A 456 -19.40 4.85 8.45
CA ASN A 456 -20.41 3.84 8.18
C ASN A 456 -20.82 3.80 6.70
N GLU A 457 -21.09 4.96 6.10
CA GLU A 457 -21.69 5.02 4.76
C GLU A 457 -20.63 4.94 3.67
N TRP A 458 -19.43 5.49 3.86
CA TRP A 458 -18.41 5.49 2.80
C TRP A 458 -17.43 4.33 2.89
N ILE A 459 -17.17 3.81 4.10
CA ILE A 459 -16.09 2.84 4.34
C ILE A 459 -16.64 1.46 4.70
N ILE A 460 -17.52 1.38 5.71
CA ILE A 460 -17.94 0.10 6.31
C ILE A 460 -19.07 -0.58 5.54
N LYS A 461 -20.09 0.16 5.09
CA LYS A 461 -21.32 -0.42 4.49
C LYS A 461 -21.52 -0.04 3.04
N GLY A 462 -21.19 1.17 2.64
CA GLY A 462 -21.46 1.61 1.27
C GLY A 462 -20.52 0.96 0.27
N THR A 463 -21.10 0.49 -0.82
CA THR A 463 -20.39 -0.20 -1.91
C THR A 463 -20.22 0.69 -3.13
N GLY A 464 -20.78 1.91 -3.13
CA GLY A 464 -20.83 2.78 -4.29
C GLY A 464 -20.57 4.24 -3.94
N ARG A 465 -21.35 5.12 -4.56
CA ARG A 465 -21.31 6.58 -4.42
C ARG A 465 -22.67 7.19 -4.78
N PRO A 466 -22.97 8.42 -4.34
CA PRO A 466 -24.20 9.10 -4.74
C PRO A 466 -24.20 9.46 -6.24
N GLU A 467 -25.37 9.26 -6.86
CA GLU A 467 -25.71 9.85 -8.16
C GLU A 467 -26.64 11.05 -7.91
N TYR A 468 -26.19 12.27 -8.19
CA TYR A 468 -26.93 13.50 -7.90
C TYR A 468 -27.73 14.04 -9.08
N GLU A 469 -28.97 14.41 -8.82
CA GLU A 469 -29.73 15.40 -9.60
C GLU A 469 -29.95 16.66 -8.75
N CYS A 470 -29.69 17.82 -9.34
CA CYS A 470 -29.75 19.09 -8.64
C CYS A 470 -30.58 20.09 -9.45
N ASN A 471 -31.56 20.73 -8.80
CA ASN A 471 -32.29 21.85 -9.39
C ASN A 471 -32.30 23.05 -8.45
N LEU A 472 -31.93 24.22 -8.96
CA LEU A 472 -32.14 25.49 -8.29
C LEU A 472 -33.38 26.19 -8.87
N LYS A 473 -34.16 26.81 -7.98
CA LYS A 473 -35.20 27.79 -8.31
C LYS A 473 -34.90 29.08 -7.55
N GLN A 474 -35.03 30.23 -8.23
CA GLN A 474 -34.83 31.54 -7.63
C GLN A 474 -36.11 32.37 -7.71
N ASN A 475 -36.49 33.00 -6.59
CA ASN A 475 -37.56 33.99 -6.52
C ASN A 475 -37.05 35.25 -5.80
N GLY A 476 -36.83 36.33 -6.56
CA GLY A 476 -36.12 37.51 -6.05
C GLY A 476 -34.69 37.16 -5.66
N SER A 477 -34.27 37.54 -4.45
CA SER A 477 -32.96 37.16 -3.90
C SER A 477 -32.94 35.76 -3.30
N ARG A 478 -34.09 35.18 -2.96
CA ARG A 478 -34.17 33.87 -2.32
C ARG A 478 -34.05 32.76 -3.36
N PHE A 479 -33.28 31.73 -3.03
CA PHE A 479 -33.18 30.52 -3.84
C PHE A 479 -33.53 29.27 -3.03
N GLU A 480 -33.95 28.23 -3.74
CA GLU A 480 -34.15 26.88 -3.24
C GLU A 480 -33.36 25.91 -4.12
N ILE A 481 -32.48 25.11 -3.53
CA ILE A 481 -31.77 24.02 -4.19
C ILE A 481 -32.42 22.71 -3.75
N ASN A 482 -33.07 22.02 -4.68
CA ASN A 482 -33.49 20.63 -4.49
C ASN A 482 -32.35 19.71 -4.96
N LEU A 483 -31.77 18.95 -4.03
CA LEU A 483 -30.77 17.93 -4.29
C LEU A 483 -31.38 16.54 -4.08
N LYS A 484 -31.28 15.67 -5.08
CA LYS A 484 -31.69 14.26 -5.02
C LYS A 484 -30.50 13.34 -5.21
N GLN A 485 -30.42 12.31 -4.37
CA GLN A 485 -29.64 11.10 -4.61
C GLN A 485 -30.53 10.09 -5.33
N ILE A 486 -30.14 9.64 -6.53
CA ILE A 486 -30.96 8.78 -7.39
C ILE A 486 -30.46 7.34 -7.51
N GLN A 487 -29.31 7.01 -6.92
CA GLN A 487 -28.83 5.62 -6.84
C GLN A 487 -29.78 4.75 -6.00
N SER A 488 -29.79 3.44 -6.25
CA SER A 488 -30.64 2.46 -5.53
C SER A 488 -30.17 2.17 -4.10
N ASP A 489 -28.89 2.36 -3.83
CA ASP A 489 -28.29 2.08 -2.52
C ASP A 489 -28.64 3.16 -1.48
N ASP A 490 -28.13 2.99 -0.27
CA ASP A 490 -28.34 3.90 0.85
C ASP A 490 -27.96 5.37 0.55
N VAL A 491 -28.49 6.27 1.39
CA VAL A 491 -28.11 7.68 1.40
C VAL A 491 -26.67 7.82 1.86
N TYR A 492 -25.85 8.49 1.05
CA TYR A 492 -24.50 8.91 1.42
C TYR A 492 -24.56 10.33 1.97
N LYS A 493 -24.44 10.47 3.28
CA LYS A 493 -24.42 11.78 3.94
C LYS A 493 -23.10 12.48 3.62
N MET A 494 -23.18 13.79 3.36
CA MET A 494 -22.01 14.59 3.04
C MET A 494 -22.33 16.11 3.12
N PRO A 495 -21.42 16.96 3.60
CA PRO A 495 -21.48 18.39 3.28
C PRO A 495 -21.27 18.60 1.78
N VAL A 496 -22.25 19.21 1.11
CA VAL A 496 -22.22 19.52 -0.32
C VAL A 496 -22.11 21.02 -0.51
N THR A 497 -21.03 21.44 -1.19
CA THR A 497 -20.80 22.84 -1.55
C THR A 497 -21.43 23.14 -2.91
N PHE A 498 -22.18 24.22 -3.02
CA PHE A 498 -22.78 24.73 -4.24
C PHE A 498 -22.19 26.10 -4.56
N ARG A 499 -21.56 26.25 -5.73
CA ARG A 499 -21.15 27.56 -6.25
C ARG A 499 -22.25 28.12 -7.13
N ILE A 500 -22.79 29.26 -6.71
CA ILE A 500 -23.81 29.99 -7.46
C ILE A 500 -23.16 31.24 -8.03
N GLU A 501 -23.22 31.39 -9.36
CA GLU A 501 -22.73 32.55 -10.08
C GLU A 501 -23.92 33.37 -10.58
N THR A 502 -23.93 34.67 -10.29
CA THR A 502 -24.91 35.64 -10.81
C THR A 502 -24.24 36.63 -11.75
N GLN A 503 -24.94 37.69 -12.15
CA GLN A 503 -24.30 38.78 -12.92
C GLN A 503 -23.25 39.56 -12.13
N SER A 504 -23.36 39.58 -10.80
CA SER A 504 -22.60 40.49 -9.93
C SER A 504 -21.83 39.78 -8.82
N ASP A 505 -22.08 38.49 -8.58
CA ASP A 505 -21.52 37.76 -7.44
C ASP A 505 -21.22 36.30 -7.80
N VAL A 506 -20.25 35.70 -7.11
CA VAL A 506 -19.93 34.27 -7.15
C VAL A 506 -19.75 33.81 -5.71
N LYS A 507 -20.68 32.98 -5.22
CA LYS A 507 -20.69 32.57 -3.81
C LYS A 507 -20.85 31.07 -3.65
N ASN A 508 -20.11 30.51 -2.69
CA ASN A 508 -20.23 29.12 -2.28
C ASN A 508 -21.20 29.02 -1.08
N PHE A 509 -22.09 28.04 -1.13
CA PHE A 509 -22.98 27.66 -0.03
C PHE A 509 -22.79 26.19 0.28
N THR A 510 -22.48 25.83 1.52
CA THR A 510 -22.30 24.44 1.93
C THR A 510 -23.46 24.01 2.81
N PHE A 511 -24.14 22.94 2.41
CA PHE A 511 -25.26 22.35 3.16
C PHE A 511 -25.00 20.87 3.42
N PHE A 512 -25.46 20.35 4.55
CA PHE A 512 -25.32 18.94 4.87
C PHE A 512 -26.45 18.14 4.24
N ASN A 513 -26.14 17.32 3.22
CA ASN A 513 -27.12 16.42 2.63
C ASN A 513 -27.18 15.14 3.45
N ASN A 514 -28.33 14.87 4.05
CA ASN A 514 -28.58 13.67 4.87
C ASN A 514 -29.87 12.92 4.52
N GLU A 515 -30.57 13.35 3.47
CA GLU A 515 -31.80 12.74 2.98
C GLU A 515 -31.68 12.39 1.49
N ARG A 516 -32.52 11.43 1.04
CA ARG A 516 -32.61 11.02 -0.37
C ARG A 516 -32.93 12.20 -1.29
N GLU A 517 -33.86 13.04 -0.88
CA GLU A 517 -34.26 14.27 -1.56
C GLU A 517 -34.36 15.35 -0.49
N GLN A 518 -33.65 16.46 -0.69
CA GLN A 518 -33.55 17.51 0.32
C GLN A 518 -33.54 18.88 -0.33
N VAL A 519 -34.27 19.82 0.27
CA VAL A 519 -34.34 21.21 -0.19
C VAL A 519 -33.54 22.11 0.75
N PHE A 520 -32.61 22.87 0.18
CA PHE A 520 -31.82 23.88 0.88
C PHE A 520 -32.20 25.27 0.40
N THR A 521 -32.25 26.23 1.33
CA THR A 521 -32.64 27.61 1.00
C THR A 521 -31.52 28.58 1.36
N GLY A 522 -31.38 29.65 0.58
CA GLY A 522 -30.48 30.74 0.89
C GLY A 522 -30.82 31.99 0.09
N GLU A 523 -29.93 32.97 0.16
CA GLU A 523 -30.10 34.25 -0.55
C GLU A 523 -28.85 34.62 -1.34
N ILE A 524 -29.06 35.09 -2.57
CA ILE A 524 -28.02 35.65 -3.42
C ILE A 524 -28.60 36.78 -4.29
N GLN A 525 -27.85 37.87 -4.42
CA GLN A 525 -28.26 39.02 -5.22
C GLN A 525 -27.99 38.78 -6.71
N GLY A 526 -28.91 39.26 -7.54
CA GLY A 526 -28.85 39.11 -8.99
C GLY A 526 -29.36 37.76 -9.50
N LYS A 527 -29.70 37.71 -10.79
CA LYS A 527 -30.22 36.49 -11.43
C LYS A 527 -29.14 35.43 -11.55
N VAL A 528 -29.43 34.20 -11.11
CA VAL A 528 -28.53 33.04 -11.26
C VAL A 528 -28.23 32.78 -12.74
N LYS A 529 -26.94 32.63 -13.04
CA LYS A 529 -26.40 32.31 -14.36
C LYS A 529 -25.78 30.92 -14.44
N LYS A 530 -25.30 30.40 -13.31
CA LYS A 530 -24.67 29.09 -13.23
C LYS A 530 -24.75 28.53 -11.81
N LEU A 531 -24.99 27.23 -11.73
CA LEU A 531 -24.88 26.43 -10.52
C LEU A 531 -23.84 25.34 -10.75
N THR A 532 -22.84 25.26 -9.87
CA THR A 532 -21.84 24.19 -9.87
C THR A 532 -21.91 23.45 -8.55
N LEU A 533 -22.17 22.14 -8.60
CA LEU A 533 -22.16 21.26 -7.45
C LEU A 533 -20.74 20.76 -7.20
N ASP A 534 -20.28 20.90 -5.95
CA ASP A 534 -18.93 20.56 -5.45
C ASP A 534 -17.83 21.10 -6.38
N PRO A 535 -17.68 22.43 -6.42
CA PRO A 535 -16.86 23.11 -7.43
C PRO A 535 -15.36 22.80 -7.32
N ASP A 536 -14.91 22.33 -6.16
CA ASP A 536 -13.51 21.99 -5.88
C ASP A 536 -13.27 20.46 -5.90
N ASN A 537 -14.32 19.69 -6.26
CA ASN A 537 -14.30 18.25 -6.50
C ASN A 537 -13.79 17.40 -5.33
N TYR A 538 -14.32 17.63 -4.13
CA TYR A 538 -13.98 16.82 -2.95
C TYR A 538 -14.81 15.55 -2.81
N ILE A 539 -15.98 15.48 -3.44
CA ILE A 539 -16.95 14.39 -3.24
C ILE A 539 -16.85 13.38 -4.38
N LEU A 540 -16.62 12.11 -4.04
CA LEU A 540 -16.81 10.98 -4.94
C LEU A 540 -18.30 10.86 -5.29
N LYS A 541 -18.67 11.32 -6.48
CA LYS A 541 -20.08 11.45 -6.90
C LYS A 541 -20.23 11.40 -8.40
N LYS A 542 -21.42 11.05 -8.89
CA LYS A 542 -21.79 11.23 -10.29
C LYS A 542 -22.89 12.26 -10.40
N VAL A 543 -22.69 13.31 -11.20
CA VAL A 543 -23.72 14.33 -11.42
C VAL A 543 -24.47 14.00 -12.71
N LYS A 544 -25.77 13.70 -12.59
CA LYS A 544 -26.63 13.31 -13.73
C LYS A 544 -27.27 14.51 -14.41
N LYS A 545 -27.70 15.48 -13.59
CA LYS A 545 -28.42 16.66 -14.06
C LYS A 545 -28.23 17.83 -13.09
N VAL A 546 -27.95 19.00 -13.65
CA VAL A 546 -27.96 20.28 -12.92
C VAL A 546 -28.79 21.29 -13.73
N THR A 547 -29.83 21.85 -13.13
CA THR A 547 -30.68 22.88 -13.76
C THR A 547 -30.91 24.06 -12.82
N TYR A 548 -31.01 25.28 -13.33
CA TYR A 548 -31.17 26.50 -12.53
C TYR A 548 -31.97 27.57 -13.29
#